data_AF-A0A7V8YZB5-F1
#
_entry.id   AF-A0A7V8YZB5-F1
#
_cell.length_a   1.000
_cell.length_b   1.000
_cell.length_c   1.000
_cell.angle_alpha   90.00
_cell.angle_beta   90.00
_cell.angle_gamma   90.00
#
_symmetry.space_group_name_H-M   'P 1'
#
loop_
_entity.id
_entity.type
_entity.pdbx_description
1 polymer ?
#
loop_
_entity_poly.entity_id
_entity_poly.type
_entity_poly.pdbx_seq_one_letter_code
_entity_poly.pdbx_strand_id
1 'polypeptide(L)'
;MSRQRFSTPWQSYRRAKFSFALVERATDGKLSLSEIAALFDHVSAGRPEAITRERIGEAIVATGLANVTPQLRVLLGQILQGQ
;
A
#
# COMPACT_ATOMS: atom_id res chain seq x y z
N MET A 1 -21.55 9.36 28.03
CA MET A 1 -20.34 8.64 27.58
C MET A 1 -20.26 8.75 26.06
N SER A 2 -19.53 9.76 25.62
CA SER A 2 -19.67 10.38 24.29
C SER A 2 -18.70 9.75 23.30
N ARG A 3 -19.21 9.07 22.27
CA ARG A 3 -18.46 8.69 21.06
C ARG A 3 -19.01 9.44 19.85
N GLN A 4 -18.63 10.69 19.72
CA GLN A 4 -18.73 11.49 18.50
C GLN A 4 -17.68 12.59 18.68
N ARG A 5 -16.92 13.09 17.71
CA ARG A 5 -16.76 12.97 16.25
C ARG A 5 -15.69 14.06 15.98
N PHE A 6 -15.03 14.05 14.83
CA PHE A 6 -14.07 15.08 14.36
C PHE A 6 -12.59 14.90 14.71
N SER A 7 -11.89 14.23 13.79
CA SER A 7 -10.53 14.52 13.29
C SER A 7 -10.31 13.54 12.12
N THR A 8 -10.18 13.88 10.84
CA THR A 8 -9.74 15.09 10.16
C THR A 8 -10.26 15.13 8.70
N PRO A 9 -10.26 16.30 8.03
CA PRO A 9 -10.55 16.48 6.59
C PRO A 9 -9.56 15.78 5.63
N TRP A 10 -8.53 15.11 6.15
CA TRP A 10 -7.36 14.60 5.40
C TRP A 10 -7.50 13.17 4.85
N GLN A 11 -8.56 12.42 5.19
CA GLN A 11 -8.87 11.14 4.52
C GLN A 11 -9.04 11.30 3.00
N SER A 12 -9.42 12.50 2.56
CA SER A 12 -9.56 12.89 1.15
C SER A 12 -8.23 12.96 0.39
N TYR A 13 -7.07 13.12 1.06
CA TYR A 13 -5.74 13.15 0.44
C TYR A 13 -5.05 11.76 0.35
N ARG A 14 -5.53 10.73 1.08
CA ARG A 14 -5.11 9.32 0.87
C ARG A 14 -5.52 8.76 -0.51
N ARG A 15 -6.30 9.55 -1.26
CA ARG A 15 -6.88 9.29 -2.58
C ARG A 15 -6.08 9.89 -3.74
N ALA A 16 -4.86 10.40 -3.51
CA ALA A 16 -3.94 10.68 -4.61
C ALA A 16 -3.57 9.34 -5.25
N LYS A 17 -4.35 9.04 -6.28
CA LYS A 17 -4.60 7.76 -6.92
C LYS A 17 -3.32 6.96 -7.13
N PHE A 18 -3.41 5.66 -6.84
CA PHE A 18 -2.65 4.65 -7.57
C PHE A 18 -2.67 5.04 -9.05
N SER A 19 -1.57 5.65 -9.49
CA SER A 19 -1.52 6.26 -10.81
C SER A 19 -1.27 5.12 -11.78
N PHE A 20 -1.90 5.16 -12.95
CA PHE A 20 -1.67 4.16 -13.99
C PHE A 20 -0.16 3.97 -14.28
N ALA A 21 0.62 5.04 -14.17
CA ALA A 21 2.08 5.02 -14.23
C ALA A 21 2.76 4.03 -13.24
N LEU A 22 2.17 3.79 -12.08
CA LEU A 22 2.66 2.83 -11.09
C LEU A 22 2.32 1.38 -11.50
N VAL A 23 1.16 1.15 -12.14
CA VAL A 23 0.83 -0.13 -12.81
C VAL A 23 1.83 -0.43 -13.90
N GLU A 24 2.09 0.55 -14.77
CA GLU A 24 2.98 0.39 -15.92
C GLU A 24 4.40 0.02 -15.45
N ARG A 25 4.90 0.66 -14.40
CA ARG A 25 6.19 0.29 -13.78
C ARG A 25 6.16 -1.08 -13.12
N ALA A 26 5.04 -1.49 -12.54
CA ALA A 26 4.85 -2.84 -11.98
C ALA A 26 4.95 -3.92 -13.06
N THR A 27 4.30 -3.70 -14.20
CA THR A 27 4.36 -4.62 -15.34
C THR A 27 5.74 -4.68 -15.99
N ASP A 28 6.51 -3.59 -15.91
CA ASP A 28 7.89 -3.50 -16.40
C ASP A 28 8.92 -4.05 -15.38
N GLY A 29 8.47 -4.51 -14.20
CA GLY A 29 9.34 -5.01 -13.13
C GLY A 29 10.23 -3.95 -12.48
N LYS A 30 9.91 -2.66 -12.66
CA LYS A 30 10.70 -1.51 -12.20
C LYS A 30 10.17 -0.86 -10.94
N LEU A 31 9.35 -1.56 -10.15
CA LEU A 31 8.88 -1.03 -8.88
C LEU A 31 10.03 -0.92 -7.89
N SER A 32 10.21 0.29 -7.36
CA SER A 32 11.10 0.50 -6.22
C SER A 32 10.49 -0.09 -4.94
N LEU A 33 11.33 -0.45 -3.98
CA LEU A 33 10.92 -0.88 -2.65
C LEU A 33 9.97 0.15 -1.98
N SER A 34 10.24 1.43 -2.18
CA SER A 34 9.42 2.54 -1.69
C SER A 34 8.01 2.55 -2.27
N GLU A 35 7.84 2.14 -3.52
CA GLU A 35 6.53 2.01 -4.18
C GLU A 35 5.81 0.75 -3.70
N ILE A 36 6.52 -0.37 -3.52
CA ILE A 36 5.94 -1.60 -2.96
C ILE A 36 5.42 -1.35 -1.54
N ALA A 37 6.21 -0.68 -0.69
CA ALA A 37 5.79 -0.33 0.67
C ALA A 37 4.58 0.62 0.69
N ALA A 38 4.52 1.58 -0.24
CA ALA A 38 3.38 2.47 -0.38
C ALA A 38 2.10 1.74 -0.83
N LEU A 39 2.22 0.73 -1.70
CA LEU A 39 1.09 -0.11 -2.10
C LEU A 39 0.49 -0.87 -0.92
N PHE A 40 1.33 -1.55 -0.15
CA PHE A 40 0.89 -2.28 1.04
C PHE A 40 0.30 -1.35 2.11
N ASP A 41 0.86 -0.16 2.29
CA ASP A 41 0.30 0.86 3.20
C ASP A 41 -1.10 1.30 2.74
N HIS A 42 -1.28 1.53 1.43
CA HIS A 42 -2.55 1.94 0.85
C HIS A 42 -3.65 0.89 1.03
N VAL A 43 -3.34 -0.38 0.74
CA VAL A 43 -4.34 -1.47 0.76
C VAL A 43 -4.67 -1.96 2.17
N SER A 44 -3.83 -1.65 3.16
CA SER A 44 -4.03 -2.06 4.55
C SER A 44 -5.00 -1.14 5.31
N ALA A 45 -6.07 -0.69 4.65
CA ALA A 45 -7.08 0.19 5.25
C ALA A 45 -7.76 -0.51 6.45
N GLY A 46 -7.67 0.10 7.65
CA GLY A 46 -8.24 -0.45 8.89
C GLY A 46 -7.22 -1.13 9.81
N ARG A 47 -5.93 -1.12 9.47
CA ARG A 47 -4.85 -1.62 10.33
C ARG A 47 -4.62 -0.74 11.58
N PRO A 48 -4.02 -1.29 12.64
CA PRO A 48 -3.56 -0.51 13.79
C PRO A 48 -2.63 0.63 13.35
N GLU A 49 -2.75 1.82 13.96
CA GLU A 49 -1.90 2.99 13.67
C GLU A 49 -0.40 2.70 13.84
N ALA A 50 -0.06 1.72 14.69
CA ALA A 50 1.30 1.26 14.92
C ALA A 50 1.95 0.58 13.71
N ILE A 51 1.17 0.19 12.70
CA ILE A 51 1.72 -0.26 11.42
C ILE A 51 1.79 0.98 10.52
N THR A 52 3.00 1.46 10.26
CA THR A 52 3.27 2.62 9.39
C THR A 52 3.84 2.16 8.04
N ARG A 53 4.02 3.08 7.10
CA ARG A 53 4.66 2.79 5.81
C ARG A 53 6.11 2.36 5.99
N GLU A 54 6.82 2.98 6.92
CA GLU A 54 8.22 2.71 7.26
C GLU A 54 8.35 1.28 7.79
N ARG A 55 7.49 0.88 8.72
CA ARG A 55 7.48 -0.48 9.26
C ARG A 55 7.12 -1.54 8.23
N ILE A 56 6.29 -1.21 7.25
CA ILE A 56 6.06 -2.09 6.10
C ILE A 56 7.35 -2.25 5.29
N GLY A 57 8.03 -1.14 4.98
CA GLY A 57 9.29 -1.16 4.23
C GLY A 57 10.34 -2.02 4.92
N GLU A 58 10.52 -1.82 6.24
CA GLU A 58 11.40 -2.64 7.08
C GLU A 58 11.02 -4.12 7.05
N ALA A 59 9.72 -4.43 7.14
CA ALA A 59 9.24 -5.81 7.07
C ALA A 59 9.51 -6.44 5.69
N ILE A 60 9.37 -5.70 4.59
CA ILE A 60 9.68 -6.18 3.24
C ILE A 60 11.18 -6.45 3.10
N VAL A 61 12.04 -5.58 3.64
CA VAL A 61 13.50 -5.79 3.64
C VAL A 61 13.87 -7.02 4.46
N ALA A 62 13.33 -7.15 5.67
CA ALA A 62 13.60 -8.29 6.56
C ALA A 62 13.10 -9.62 5.97
N THR A 63 11.96 -9.59 5.26
CA THR A 63 11.36 -10.78 4.63
C THR A 63 12.04 -11.13 3.29
N GLY A 64 12.59 -10.14 2.60
CA GLY A 64 13.18 -10.25 1.27
C GLY A 64 12.14 -10.18 0.14
N LEU A 65 12.49 -9.49 -0.95
CA LEU A 65 11.58 -9.25 -2.08
C LEU A 65 11.05 -10.55 -2.73
N ALA A 66 11.87 -11.60 -2.84
CA ALA A 66 11.45 -12.86 -3.43
C ALA A 66 10.24 -13.48 -2.70
N ASN A 67 10.20 -13.33 -1.38
CA ASN A 67 9.15 -13.85 -0.51
C ASN A 67 7.90 -12.96 -0.45
N VAL A 68 8.01 -11.69 -0.86
CA VAL A 68 6.91 -10.71 -0.93
C VAL A 68 6.28 -10.66 -2.32
N THR A 69 7.01 -11.10 -3.35
CA THR A 69 6.58 -11.07 -4.75
C THR A 69 5.26 -11.81 -5.01
N PRO A 70 4.96 -12.99 -4.41
CA PRO A 70 3.67 -13.67 -4.59
C PRO A 70 2.47 -12.82 -4.15
N GLN A 71 2.57 -12.16 -3.00
CA GLN A 71 1.54 -11.30 -2.41
C GLN A 71 1.38 -10.04 -3.25
N LEU A 72 2.48 -9.48 -3.75
CA LEU A 72 2.46 -8.36 -4.69
C LEU A 72 1.73 -8.73 -5.99
N ARG A 73 1.94 -9.94 -6.54
CA ARG A 73 1.21 -10.40 -7.74
C ARG A 73 -0.29 -10.51 -7.51
N VAL A 74 -0.71 -11.05 -6.37
CA VAL A 74 -2.13 -11.12 -6.01
C VAL A 74 -2.73 -9.73 -5.91
N LEU A 75 -2.04 -8.82 -5.22
CA LEU A 75 -2.48 -7.44 -5.04
C LEU A 75 -2.62 -6.70 -6.36
N LEU A 76 -1.60 -6.79 -7.23
CA LEU A 76 -1.66 -6.20 -8.57
C LEU A 76 -2.81 -6.80 -9.41
N GLY A 77 -3.05 -8.11 -9.30
CA GLY A 77 -4.19 -8.76 -9.93
C GLY A 77 -5.54 -8.21 -9.48
N GLN A 78 -5.72 -8.01 -8.17
CA GLN A 78 -6.93 -7.40 -7.61
C GLN A 78 -7.12 -5.96 -8.08
N ILE A 79 -6.05 -5.17 -8.09
CA ILE A 79 -6.09 -3.79 -8.56
C ILE A 79 -6.45 -3.71 -10.05
N LEU A 80 -5.89 -4.60 -10.88
CA LEU A 80 -6.24 -4.69 -12.31
C LEU A 80 -7.69 -5.14 -12.54
N GLN A 81 -8.27 -5.89 -11.60
CA GLN A 81 -9.68 -6.28 -11.60
C GLN A 81 -10.61 -5.20 -10.98
N GLY A 82 -10.05 -4.12 -10.44
CA GLY A 82 -10.80 -3.04 -9.81
C GLY A 82 -11.35 -3.38 -8.41
N GLN A 83 -10.74 -4.34 -7.71
CA GLN A 83 -11.11 -4.78 -6.36
C GLN A 83 -10.21 -4.20 -5.26
#